data_AF-A0A1I1Q631-F1
#
_entry.id   AF-A0A1I1Q631-F1
#
_cell.length_a   1.000
_cell.length_b   1.000
_cell.length_c   1.000
_cell.angle_alpha   90.00
_cell.angle_beta   90.00
_cell.angle_gamma   90.00
#
_symmetry.space_group_name_H-M   'P 1'
#
loop_
_entity.id
_entity.type
_entity.pdbx_description
1 polymer ?
#
loop_
_entity_poly.entity_id
_entity_poly.type
_entity_poly.pdbx_seq_one_letter_code
_entity_poly.pdbx_strand_id
1 'polypeptide(L)'
;SFLTMFFGATGLFVATFTKSQGLARHAYVATHATLMTVQHGIKTLAFGFLGFAFADWGPLIVALILAGLAGTFVGKSVLNRIDDRRFAWALNAILILLSVRLIYAGLRALTGQA
;
A
#
# COMPACT_ATOMS: atom_id res chain seq x y z
N SER A 1 -8.40 19.28 3.07
CA SER A 1 -7.18 18.89 3.82
C SER A 1 -7.37 17.80 4.89
N PHE A 2 -8.58 17.43 5.34
CA PHE A 2 -8.79 16.22 6.17
C PHE A 2 -8.83 14.91 5.35
N LEU A 3 -9.55 14.94 4.22
CA LEU A 3 -9.66 13.83 3.28
C LEU A 3 -8.29 13.35 2.77
N THR A 4 -7.30 14.25 2.62
CA THR A 4 -5.95 13.92 2.15
C THR A 4 -5.21 12.97 3.09
N MET A 5 -5.47 12.99 4.41
CA MET A 5 -4.91 12.02 5.35
C MET A 5 -5.56 10.63 5.17
N PHE A 6 -6.86 10.59 4.90
CA PHE A 6 -7.55 9.34 4.57
C PHE A 6 -7.02 8.75 3.26
N PHE A 7 -6.83 9.57 2.23
CA PHE A 7 -6.28 9.13 0.94
C PHE A 7 -4.78 8.79 0.99
N GLY A 8 -4.01 9.41 1.89
CA GLY A 8 -2.58 9.15 2.09
C GLY A 8 -2.28 7.92 2.97
N ALA A 9 -3.18 7.57 3.90
CA ALA A 9 -3.04 6.43 4.80
C ALA A 9 -3.85 5.18 4.38
N THR A 10 -4.46 5.19 3.19
CA THR A 10 -5.27 4.07 2.67
C THR A 10 -4.54 2.74 2.74
N GLY A 11 -3.25 2.70 2.38
CA GLY A 11 -2.46 1.48 2.44
C GLY A 11 -2.35 0.90 3.85
N LEU A 12 -2.18 1.75 4.88
CA LEU A 12 -2.15 1.31 6.27
C LEU A 12 -3.52 0.81 6.71
N PHE A 13 -4.58 1.54 6.36
CA PHE A 13 -5.96 1.18 6.70
C PHE A 13 -6.37 -0.17 6.09
N VAL A 14 -6.09 -0.37 4.79
CA VAL A 14 -6.41 -1.64 4.11
C VAL A 14 -5.57 -2.79 4.68
N ALA A 15 -4.32 -2.53 5.07
CA ALA A 15 -3.47 -3.54 5.71
C ALA A 15 -4.00 -3.94 7.10
N THR A 16 -4.36 -2.98 7.95
CA THR A 16 -4.94 -3.27 9.27
C THR A 16 -6.32 -3.94 9.18
N PHE A 17 -7.15 -3.51 8.22
CA PHE A 17 -8.42 -4.16 7.91
C PHE A 17 -8.24 -5.60 7.45
N THR A 18 -7.33 -5.86 6.51
CA THR A 18 -7.06 -7.23 6.04
C THR A 18 -6.51 -8.09 7.18
N LYS A 19 -5.71 -7.50 8.08
CA LYS A 19 -5.11 -8.20 9.23
C LYS A 19 -6.19 -8.63 10.23
N SER A 20 -7.23 -7.82 10.45
CA SER A 20 -8.31 -8.15 11.38
C SER A 20 -9.13 -9.36 10.94
N GLN A 21 -9.05 -9.77 9.67
CA GLN A 21 -9.72 -10.96 9.14
C GLN A 21 -9.05 -12.28 9.57
N GLY A 22 -7.91 -12.25 10.28
CA GLY A 22 -7.27 -13.46 10.83
C GLY A 22 -6.75 -14.45 9.78
N LEU A 23 -6.48 -13.97 8.57
CA LEU A 23 -6.07 -14.81 7.43
C LEU A 23 -4.62 -15.32 7.57
N ALA A 24 -4.37 -16.54 7.09
CA ALA A 24 -3.01 -17.07 6.91
C ALA A 24 -2.22 -16.21 5.91
N ARG A 25 -0.88 -16.25 5.97
CA ARG A 25 0.00 -15.30 5.25
C ARG A 25 -0.29 -15.17 3.74
N HIS A 26 -0.58 -16.27 3.04
CA HIS A 26 -0.89 -16.23 1.62
C HIS A 26 -2.26 -15.60 1.34
N ALA A 27 -3.27 -15.98 2.13
CA ALA A 27 -4.62 -15.42 2.01
C ALA A 27 -4.65 -13.93 2.38
N TYR A 28 -3.89 -13.52 3.39
CA TYR A 28 -3.70 -12.11 3.73
C TYR A 28 -3.10 -11.34 2.56
N VAL A 29 -1.97 -11.80 2.01
CA VAL A 29 -1.28 -11.08 0.93
C VAL A 29 -2.13 -11.02 -0.33
N ALA A 30 -2.81 -12.12 -0.69
CA ALA A 30 -3.72 -12.16 -1.81
C ALA A 30 -4.89 -11.16 -1.64
N THR A 31 -5.57 -11.20 -0.49
CA THR A 31 -6.69 -10.31 -0.19
C THR A 31 -6.26 -8.85 -0.19
N HIS A 32 -5.15 -8.53 0.47
CA HIS A 32 -4.61 -7.18 0.50
C HIS A 32 -4.25 -6.68 -0.90
N ALA A 33 -3.58 -7.50 -1.71
CA ALA A 33 -3.25 -7.17 -3.09
C ALA A 33 -4.50 -6.92 -3.93
N THR A 34 -5.52 -7.78 -3.84
CA THR A 34 -6.80 -7.59 -4.55
C THR A 34 -7.47 -6.28 -4.17
N LEU A 35 -7.56 -5.96 -2.88
CA LEU A 35 -8.13 -4.70 -2.41
C LEU A 35 -7.38 -3.49 -2.96
N MET A 36 -6.05 -3.53 -2.93
CA MET A 36 -5.20 -2.45 -3.46
C MET A 36 -5.33 -2.31 -4.98
N THR A 37 -5.36 -3.42 -5.73
CA THR A 37 -5.56 -3.41 -7.19
C THR A 37 -6.91 -2.81 -7.56
N VAL A 38 -8.00 -3.16 -6.84
CA VAL A 38 -9.32 -2.57 -7.08
C VAL A 38 -9.31 -1.07 -6.81
N GLN A 39 -8.76 -0.64 -5.66
CA GLN A 39 -8.68 0.78 -5.30
C GLN A 39 -7.89 1.59 -6.32
N HIS A 40 -6.72 1.10 -6.73
CA HIS A 40 -5.89 1.77 -7.73
C HIS A 40 -6.51 1.72 -9.13
N GLY A 41 -7.16 0.61 -9.51
CA GLY A 41 -7.89 0.50 -10.77
C GLY A 41 -8.98 1.55 -10.90
N ILE A 42 -9.82 1.71 -9.87
CA ILE A 42 -10.85 2.75 -9.82
C ILE A 42 -10.21 4.14 -9.94
N LYS A 43 -9.11 4.40 -9.21
CA LYS A 43 -8.41 5.69 -9.26
C LYS A 43 -7.83 6.00 -10.64
N THR A 44 -7.23 5.00 -11.31
CA THR A 44 -6.71 5.13 -12.67
C THR A 44 -7.83 5.46 -13.66
N LEU A 45 -8.97 4.76 -13.58
CA LEU A 45 -10.14 5.05 -14.41
C LEU A 45 -10.66 6.47 -14.17
N ALA A 46 -10.84 6.85 -12.90
CA ALA A 46 -11.33 8.18 -12.53
C ALA A 46 -10.44 9.29 -13.08
N PHE A 47 -9.11 9.17 -12.95
CA PHE A 47 -8.19 10.16 -13.52
C PHE A 47 -8.17 10.14 -15.05
N GLY A 48 -8.35 8.98 -15.67
CA GLY A 48 -8.54 8.89 -17.12
C GLY A 48 -9.76 9.68 -17.58
N PHE A 49 -10.90 9.52 -16.91
CA PHE A 49 -12.12 10.30 -17.20
C PHE A 49 -11.96 11.80 -16.94
N LEU A 50 -11.16 12.19 -15.93
CA LEU A 50 -10.85 13.59 -15.63
C LEU A 50 -9.82 14.20 -16.60
N GLY A 51 -9.34 13.45 -17.59
CA GLY A 51 -8.45 13.95 -18.64
C GLY A 51 -6.96 13.93 -18.27
N PHE A 52 -6.54 13.11 -17.31
CA PHE A 52 -5.12 12.96 -16.98
C PHE A 52 -4.34 12.33 -18.15
N ALA A 53 -3.29 13.02 -18.61
CA ALA A 53 -2.45 12.58 -19.73
C ALA A 53 -1.44 11.49 -19.31
N PHE A 54 -1.89 10.24 -19.18
CA PHE A 54 -1.01 9.12 -18.81
C PHE A 54 0.15 8.89 -19.80
N ALA A 55 -0.04 9.24 -21.08
CA ALA A 55 0.96 9.03 -22.13
C ALA A 55 2.27 9.77 -21.83
N ASP A 56 2.20 10.99 -21.30
CA ASP A 56 3.37 11.81 -20.96
C ASP A 56 4.24 11.15 -19.87
N TRP A 57 3.62 10.30 -19.05
CA TRP A 57 4.27 9.55 -17.97
C TRP A 57 4.50 8.08 -18.32
N GLY A 58 4.25 7.67 -19.57
CA GLY A 58 4.31 6.29 -20.03
C GLY A 58 5.61 5.57 -19.64
N PRO A 59 6.81 6.14 -19.90
CA PRO A 59 8.07 5.52 -19.50
C PRO A 59 8.18 5.28 -17.99
N LEU A 60 7.72 6.24 -17.17
CA LEU A 60 7.72 6.11 -15.71
C LEU A 60 6.73 5.04 -15.25
N ILE A 61 5.53 4.98 -15.84
CA ILE A 61 4.52 3.96 -15.54
C ILE A 61 5.08 2.56 -15.83
N VAL A 62 5.73 2.37 -16.99
CA VAL A 62 6.37 1.10 -17.34
C VAL A 62 7.45 0.73 -16.32
N ALA A 63 8.32 1.69 -15.95
CA ALA A 63 9.35 1.46 -14.94
C ALA A 63 8.75 1.04 -13.58
N LEU A 64 7.66 1.68 -13.15
CA LEU A 64 6.96 1.34 -11.91
C LEU A 64 6.29 -0.04 -11.98
N ILE A 65 5.71 -0.42 -13.12
CA ILE A 65 5.15 -1.76 -13.32
C ILE A 65 6.24 -2.82 -13.20
N LEU A 66 7.38 -2.63 -13.87
CA LEU A 66 8.51 -3.56 -13.81
C LEU A 66 9.07 -3.68 -12.38
N ALA A 67 9.23 -2.56 -11.69
CA ALA A 67 9.66 -2.55 -10.29
C ALA A 67 8.64 -3.27 -9.38
N GLY A 68 7.35 -3.05 -9.58
CA GLY A 68 6.28 -3.73 -8.85
C GLY A 68 6.23 -5.23 -9.10
N LEU A 69 6.44 -5.66 -10.35
CA LEU A 69 6.54 -7.07 -10.72
C LEU A 69 7.76 -7.73 -10.06
N ALA A 70 8.94 -7.10 -10.16
CA ALA A 70 10.15 -7.58 -9.51
C ALA A 70 9.97 -7.72 -8.00
N GLY A 71 9.39 -6.70 -7.35
CA GLY A 71 9.06 -6.72 -5.93
C GLY A 71 8.08 -7.84 -5.57
N THR A 72 7.10 -8.13 -6.43
CA THR A 72 6.13 -9.22 -6.22
C THR A 72 6.81 -10.60 -6.29
N PHE A 73 7.73 -10.82 -7.23
CA PHE A 73 8.49 -12.07 -7.33
C PHE A 73 9.37 -12.30 -6.11
N VAL A 74 10.10 -11.26 -5.68
CA VAL A 74 10.94 -11.32 -4.49
C VAL A 74 10.08 -11.54 -3.24
N GLY A 75 9.01 -10.76 -3.08
CA GLY A 75 8.09 -10.86 -1.96
C GLY A 75 7.43 -12.23 -1.85
N LYS A 76 6.97 -12.80 -2.97
CA LYS A 76 6.42 -14.17 -3.03
C LYS A 76 7.45 -15.22 -2.61
N SER A 77 8.69 -15.08 -3.07
CA SER A 77 9.79 -15.99 -2.71
C SER A 77 10.10 -15.95 -1.21
N VAL A 78 10.09 -14.77 -0.60
CA VAL A 78 10.24 -14.62 0.85
C VAL A 78 9.03 -15.18 1.59
N LEU A 79 7.81 -14.86 1.15
CA LEU A 79 6.56 -15.32 1.76
C LEU A 79 6.45 -16.85 1.82
N ASN A 80 6.92 -17.54 0.78
CA ASN A 80 6.95 -18.99 0.73
C ASN A 80 7.97 -19.62 1.69
N ARG A 81 9.00 -18.86 2.11
CA ARG A 81 10.09 -19.34 2.99
C ARG A 81 9.86 -19.07 4.47
N ILE A 82 8.92 -18.20 4.82
CA ILE A 82 8.62 -17.83 6.21
C ILE A 82 7.36 -18.54 6.71
N ASP A 83 7.28 -18.72 8.02
CA ASP A 83 6.08 -19.22 8.70
C ASP A 83 5.11 -18.07 9.05
N ASP A 84 3.90 -18.41 9.47
CA ASP A 84 2.88 -17.42 9.82
C ASP A 84 3.27 -16.56 11.03
N ARG A 85 4.10 -17.10 11.94
CA ARG A 85 4.57 -16.36 13.12
C ARG A 85 5.55 -15.25 12.75
N ARG A 86 6.55 -15.55 11.92
CA ARG A 86 7.50 -14.55 11.39
C ARG A 86 6.78 -13.54 10.50
N PHE A 87 5.83 -14.00 9.69
CA PHE A 87 4.99 -13.11 8.90
C PHE A 87 4.22 -12.11 9.77
N ALA A 88 3.53 -12.59 10.82
CA ALA A 88 2.79 -11.73 11.73
C ALA A 88 3.69 -10.72 12.45
N TRP A 89 4.88 -11.14 12.90
CA TRP A 89 5.88 -10.26 13.49
C TRP A 89 6.35 -9.18 12.52
N ALA A 90 6.72 -9.55 11.29
CA ALA A 90 7.15 -8.61 10.26
C ALA A 90 6.04 -7.61 9.91
N LEU A 91 4.81 -8.11 9.72
CA LEU A 91 3.65 -7.27 9.45
C LEU A 91 3.41 -6.28 10.59
N ASN A 92 3.44 -6.73 11.85
CA ASN A 92 3.28 -5.86 13.01
C ASN A 92 4.35 -4.77 13.07
N ALA A 93 5.62 -5.13 12.85
CA ALA A 93 6.72 -4.17 12.84
C ALA A 93 6.50 -3.08 11.76
N ILE A 94 6.09 -3.47 10.55
CA ILE A 94 5.77 -2.54 9.46
C ILE A 94 4.58 -1.65 9.84
N LEU A 95 3.50 -2.22 10.36
CA LEU A 95 2.31 -1.46 10.76
C LEU A 95 2.62 -0.44 11.85
N ILE A 96 3.44 -0.80 12.85
CA ILE A 96 3.88 0.10 13.91
C ILE A 96 4.73 1.23 13.33
N LEU A 97 5.73 0.90 12.50
CA LEU A 97 6.59 1.89 11.87
C LEU A 97 5.80 2.90 11.03
N LEU A 98 4.85 2.40 10.21
CA LEU A 98 3.98 3.25 9.40
C LEU A 98 3.05 4.11 10.26
N SER A 99 2.51 3.56 11.34
CA SER A 99 1.67 4.32 12.29
C SER A 99 2.46 5.46 12.93
N VAL A 100 3.69 5.20 13.39
CA VAL A 100 4.58 6.21 13.95
C VAL A 100 4.91 7.29 12.91
N ARG A 101 5.22 6.90 11.66
CA ARG A 101 5.47 7.85 10.56
C ARG A 101 4.25 8.74 10.29
N LEU A 102 3.03 8.19 10.31
CA LEU A 102 1.82 8.95 10.09
C LEU A 102 1.54 9.93 11.23
N ILE A 103 1.74 9.51 12.49
CA ILE A 103 1.64 10.40 13.66
C ILE A 103 2.63 11.55 13.52
N TYR A 104 3.88 11.25 13.17
CA TYR A 104 4.91 12.27 12.96
C TYR A 104 4.55 13.23 11.82
N ALA A 105 4.09 12.71 10.67
CA ALA A 105 3.66 13.53 9.55
C ALA A 105 2.48 14.45 9.92
N GLY A 106 1.51 13.94 10.68
CA GLY A 106 0.40 14.72 11.20
C GLY A 106 0.85 15.82 12.17
N LEU A 107 1.76 15.51 13.10
CA LEU A 107 2.33 16.50 14.03
C LEU A 107 3.08 17.62 13.30
N ARG A 108 3.90 17.29 12.28
CA ARG A 108 4.58 18.32 11.48
C ARG A 108 3.63 19.22 10.70
N ALA A 109 2.53 18.66 10.19
CA ALA A 109 1.52 19.43 9.49
C ALA A 109 0.82 20.43 10.44
N LEU A 110 0.62 20.06 11.71
CA LEU A 110 0.04 20.93 12.73
C LEU A 110 1.00 22.04 13.18
N THR A 111 2.30 21.80 13.18
CA THR A 111 3.31 22.78 13.58
C THR A 111 3.72 23.75 12.46
N GLY A 112 3.05 23.69 11.30
CA GLY A 112 3.23 24.63 10.19
C GLY A 112 4.52 24.44 9.38
N GLN A 113 5.23 23.32 9.55
CA GLN A 113 6.48 23.01 8.83
C GLN A 113 6.24 22.19 7.55
N ALA A 114 5.19 22.51 6.80
CA ALA A 114 4.78 21.77 5.61
C ALA A 114 5.51 22.25 4.34
#